data_AF-A0A7L4MZE5-F1
#
_entry.id   AF-A0A7L4MZE5-F1
#
_cell.length_a   1.000
_cell.length_b   1.000
_cell.length_c   1.000
_cell.angle_alpha   90.00
_cell.angle_beta   90.00
_cell.angle_gamma   90.00
#
_symmetry.space_group_name_H-M   'P 1'
#
loop_
_entity.id
_entity.type
_entity.pdbx_description
1 polymer ?
#
loop_
_entity_poly.entity_id
_entity_poly.type
_entity_poly.pdbx_seq_one_letter_code
_entity_poly.pdbx_strand_id
1 'polypeptide(L)'
;HTAKIEMAEAAVPAVPYSYCSQPRAVLARPKYRAAPGAAVLEKEPVRYANIMYDRRVVRGNTYALQVIPVVCFFITRLKLLEAQKKREAWKRAQARRRIKEQMRLRTPEAVEGREHVQVQTELYLEEISDRIIEVDTECQTDAFLDRPPTPLFIPAKTGKDVATQIEEGELFDFDLEVKPILEVLIGKTIEQASLEVMEEEELAQLRAHQRAYAEVRNAELAEVQRLEEQDRRYREEK
;
A
#
# COMPACT_ATOMS: atom_id res chain seq x y z
N HIS A 1 -46.89 -0.67 40.86
CA HIS A 1 -45.56 -1.23 40.54
C HIS A 1 -45.10 -0.68 39.19
N THR A 2 -44.28 0.36 39.21
CA THR A 2 -43.73 1.00 38.01
C THR A 2 -42.20 0.90 38.07
N ALA A 3 -41.63 0.27 37.05
CA ALA A 3 -40.24 -0.10 36.96
C ALA A 3 -39.36 1.13 36.66
N LYS A 4 -38.23 1.21 37.37
CA LYS A 4 -37.12 2.14 37.12
C LYS A 4 -36.40 1.73 35.84
N ILE A 5 -36.08 2.70 34.99
CA ILE A 5 -35.11 2.53 33.90
C ILE A 5 -33.91 3.41 34.24
N GLU A 6 -32.84 2.78 34.67
CA GLU A 6 -31.51 3.38 34.82
C GLU A 6 -30.89 3.55 33.43
N MET A 7 -30.50 4.78 33.09
CA MET A 7 -29.66 5.04 31.93
C MET A 7 -28.20 4.91 32.34
N ALA A 8 -27.58 3.78 31.96
CA ALA A 8 -26.16 3.57 32.11
C ALA A 8 -25.37 4.48 31.13
N GLU A 9 -24.65 5.45 31.68
CA GLU A 9 -23.67 6.26 30.95
C GLU A 9 -22.40 5.41 30.73
N ALA A 10 -22.22 4.90 29.50
CA ALA A 10 -21.03 4.16 29.13
C ALA A 10 -19.85 5.14 28.95
N ALA A 11 -19.04 5.30 30.00
CA ALA A 11 -17.75 5.96 29.92
C ALA A 11 -16.79 5.12 29.07
N VAL A 12 -16.44 5.63 27.89
CA VAL A 12 -15.45 5.01 27.00
C VAL A 12 -14.05 5.30 27.58
N PRO A 13 -13.24 4.29 27.94
CA PRO A 13 -11.90 4.54 28.47
C PRO A 13 -10.99 5.12 27.38
N ALA A 14 -10.23 6.17 27.72
CA ALA A 14 -9.25 6.78 26.85
C ALA A 14 -8.08 5.80 26.61
N VAL A 15 -8.08 5.16 25.43
CA VAL A 15 -6.98 4.29 25.00
C VAL A 15 -5.76 5.18 24.73
N PRO A 16 -4.59 4.93 25.37
CA PRO A 16 -3.37 5.64 25.04
C PRO A 16 -2.96 5.34 23.59
N TYR A 17 -2.63 6.39 22.84
CA TYR A 17 -2.29 6.32 21.42
C TYR A 17 -1.02 5.48 21.19
N SER A 18 -1.17 4.26 20.66
CA SER A 18 -0.04 3.47 20.16
C SER A 18 0.08 3.64 18.64
N TYR A 19 1.16 4.30 18.19
CA TYR A 19 1.52 4.36 16.78
C TYR A 19 2.50 3.24 16.45
N CYS A 20 2.11 2.34 15.56
CA CYS A 20 2.99 1.31 15.01
C CYS A 20 3.00 1.47 13.48
N SER A 21 4.18 1.74 12.92
CA SER A 21 4.42 1.65 11.47
C SER A 21 5.41 0.51 11.22
N GLN A 22 5.19 -0.25 10.16
CA GLN A 22 6.18 -1.24 9.73
C GLN A 22 7.45 -0.53 9.26
N PRO A 23 8.66 -1.02 9.60
CA PRO A 23 9.90 -0.41 9.15
C PRO A 23 9.95 -0.44 7.62
N ARG A 24 10.01 0.74 7.00
CA ARG A 24 10.09 0.89 5.55
C ARG A 24 11.43 1.49 5.16
N ALA A 25 12.18 0.77 4.32
CA ALA A 25 13.45 1.24 3.81
C ALA A 25 13.28 2.57 3.05
N VAL A 26 14.18 3.52 3.30
CA VAL A 26 14.20 4.82 2.62
C VAL A 26 14.65 4.57 1.17
N LEU A 27 13.71 4.63 0.23
CA LEU A 27 14.04 4.53 -1.18
C LEU A 27 14.84 5.77 -1.60
N ALA A 28 16.03 5.56 -2.17
CA ALA A 28 16.89 6.62 -2.67
C ALA A 28 16.13 7.46 -3.71
N ARG A 29 16.04 8.77 -3.48
CA ARG A 29 15.51 9.70 -4.46
C ARG A 29 16.52 9.84 -5.61
N PRO A 30 16.14 9.61 -6.88
CA PRO A 30 17.04 9.87 -7.99
C PRO A 30 17.35 11.38 -8.06
N LYS A 31 18.64 11.71 -8.17
CA LYS A 31 19.16 13.09 -8.19
C LYS A 31 18.96 13.82 -9.54
N TYR A 32 18.44 13.16 -10.58
CA TYR A 32 18.24 13.74 -11.90
C TYR A 32 16.89 13.37 -12.53
N ARG A 33 16.46 14.17 -13.51
CA ARG A 33 15.22 14.03 -14.28
C ARG A 33 15.18 12.63 -14.93
N ALA A 34 14.15 11.85 -14.62
CA ALA A 34 13.99 10.50 -15.15
C ALA A 34 13.87 10.51 -16.69
N ALA A 35 14.55 9.57 -17.36
CA ALA A 35 14.41 9.33 -18.79
C ALA A 35 13.02 8.73 -19.12
N PRO A 36 12.42 9.07 -20.27
CA PRO A 36 11.10 8.56 -20.63
C PRO A 36 11.23 7.09 -21.04
N GLY A 37 10.85 6.16 -20.15
CA GLY A 37 10.85 4.73 -20.46
C GLY A 37 11.02 3.76 -19.29
N ALA A 38 11.35 4.24 -18.09
CA ALA A 38 11.42 3.36 -16.92
C ALA A 38 10.01 2.95 -16.47
N ALA A 39 9.72 1.64 -16.50
CA ALA A 39 8.48 1.06 -16.02
C ALA A 39 8.15 1.58 -14.62
N VAL A 40 7.01 2.27 -14.52
CA VAL A 40 6.50 2.79 -13.25
C VAL A 40 5.98 1.59 -12.47
N LEU A 41 6.83 1.01 -11.62
CA LEU A 41 6.40 0.15 -10.52
C LEU A 41 5.28 0.91 -9.80
N GLU A 42 4.08 0.32 -9.72
CA GLU A 42 2.91 0.95 -9.13
C GLU A 42 3.23 1.41 -7.71
N LYS A 43 3.58 2.70 -7.58
CA LYS A 43 3.64 3.38 -6.30
C LYS A 43 2.21 3.43 -5.81
N GLU A 44 1.88 2.60 -4.83
CA GLU A 44 0.76 2.93 -3.95
C GLU A 44 0.94 4.40 -3.52
N PRO A 45 -0.05 5.27 -3.78
CA PRO A 45 0.10 6.68 -3.49
C PRO A 45 0.29 6.80 -1.99
N VAL A 46 1.51 7.17 -1.57
CA VAL A 46 1.80 7.51 -0.19
C VAL A 46 0.81 8.60 0.19
N ARG A 47 -0.24 8.23 0.92
CA ARG A 47 -1.24 9.16 1.44
C ARG A 47 -0.57 9.94 2.56
N TYR A 48 0.30 10.88 2.20
CA TYR A 48 0.66 11.97 3.09
C TYR A 48 -0.64 12.74 3.35
N ALA A 49 -1.29 12.43 4.47
CA ALA A 49 -2.34 13.28 4.97
C ALA A 49 -1.66 14.58 5.35
N ASN A 50 -1.87 15.62 4.54
CA ASN A 50 -1.42 16.97 4.85
C ASN A 50 -1.80 17.29 6.29
N ILE A 51 -0.79 17.46 7.14
CA ILE A 51 -0.98 17.65 8.60
C ILE A 51 -1.97 18.80 8.84
N MET A 52 -1.95 19.82 7.97
CA MET A 52 -2.88 20.97 7.89
C MET A 52 -4.37 20.62 7.87
N TYR A 53 -4.75 19.40 7.48
CA TYR A 53 -6.14 18.91 7.47
C TYR A 53 -6.36 17.71 8.41
N ASP A 54 -5.36 17.31 9.19
CA ASP A 54 -5.53 16.27 10.20
C ASP A 54 -6.45 16.79 11.31
N ARG A 55 -7.55 16.05 11.55
CA ARG A 55 -8.58 16.37 12.54
C ARG A 55 -8.04 16.31 13.98
N ARG A 56 -6.91 15.64 14.21
CA ARG A 56 -6.24 15.55 15.51
C ARG A 56 -5.44 16.80 15.87
N VAL A 57 -5.06 17.60 14.87
CA VAL A 57 -4.26 18.80 15.10
C VAL A 57 -5.21 19.99 15.30
N VAL A 58 -5.41 20.35 16.56
CA VAL A 58 -6.21 21.52 16.95
C VAL A 58 -5.43 22.77 16.60
N ARG A 59 -5.94 23.55 15.64
CA ARG A 59 -5.35 24.83 15.23
C ARG A 59 -6.15 25.96 15.83
N GLY A 60 -5.56 26.65 16.80
CA GLY A 60 -6.18 27.80 17.46
C GLY A 60 -5.23 28.40 18.50
N ASN A 61 -5.42 29.69 18.78
CA ASN A 61 -4.69 30.40 19.82
C ASN A 61 -5.29 30.04 21.19
N THR A 62 -4.48 29.59 22.15
CA THR A 62 -4.92 29.12 23.48
C THR A 62 -5.29 30.26 24.44
N TYR A 63 -4.94 31.50 24.13
CA TYR A 63 -5.05 32.65 25.05
C TYR A 63 -6.27 33.57 24.82
N ALA A 64 -7.11 33.31 23.82
CA ALA A 64 -8.25 34.18 23.48
C ALA A 64 -9.60 33.43 23.54
N LEU A 65 -9.96 32.92 24.71
CA LEU A 65 -11.35 32.54 25.00
C LEU A 65 -12.15 33.82 25.27
N GLN A 66 -12.72 34.42 24.21
CA GLN A 66 -13.78 35.40 24.41
C GLN A 66 -14.96 34.70 25.07
N VAL A 67 -15.34 35.13 26.27
CA VAL A 67 -16.55 34.68 26.95
C VAL A 67 -17.74 35.21 26.17
N ILE A 68 -18.19 34.44 25.19
CA ILE A 68 -19.40 34.75 24.41
C ILE A 68 -20.59 34.44 25.33
N PRO A 69 -21.50 35.40 25.59
CA PRO A 69 -22.69 35.14 26.39
C PRO A 69 -23.47 33.97 25.81
N VAL A 70 -23.98 33.10 26.69
CA VAL A 70 -24.55 31.77 26.38
C VAL A 70 -25.58 31.80 25.25
N VAL A 71 -26.39 32.87 25.16
CA VAL A 71 -27.38 33.07 24.09
C VAL A 71 -26.74 33.18 22.71
N CYS A 72 -25.63 33.92 22.59
CA CYS A 72 -24.93 34.11 21.33
C CYS A 72 -24.19 32.84 20.89
N PHE A 73 -23.71 32.02 21.85
CA PHE A 73 -23.16 30.68 21.58
C PHE A 73 -24.22 29.73 20.99
N PHE A 74 -25.45 29.72 21.52
CA PHE A 74 -26.53 28.92 20.95
C PHE A 74 -26.92 29.37 19.54
N ILE A 75 -27.02 30.68 19.30
CA ILE A 75 -27.35 31.23 17.97
C ILE A 75 -26.26 30.92 16.93
N THR A 76 -24.98 31.07 17.29
CA THR A 76 -23.87 30.71 16.38
C THR A 76 -23.78 29.22 16.12
N ARG A 77 -24.03 28.38 17.14
CA ARG A 77 -24.08 26.91 16.99
C ARG A 77 -25.23 26.47 16.08
N LEU A 78 -26.42 27.07 16.19
CA LEU A 78 -27.55 26.79 15.29
C LEU A 78 -27.23 27.20 13.84
N LYS A 79 -26.65 28.39 13.63
CA LYS A 79 -26.21 28.84 12.29
C LYS A 79 -25.15 27.93 11.67
N LEU A 80 -24.23 27.41 12.47
CA LEU A 80 -23.21 26.47 11.99
C LEU A 80 -23.81 25.11 11.60
N LEU A 81 -24.76 24.60 12.39
CA LEU A 81 -25.49 23.37 12.08
C LEU A 81 -26.34 23.49 10.81
N GLU A 82 -26.99 24.64 10.60
CA GLU A 82 -27.71 24.93 9.35
C GLU A 82 -26.77 25.00 8.14
N ALA A 83 -25.61 25.63 8.29
CA ALA A 83 -24.59 25.69 7.25
C ALA A 83 -24.01 24.30 6.91
N GLN A 84 -23.86 23.42 7.91
CA GLN A 84 -23.46 22.03 7.71
C GLN A 84 -24.52 21.24 6.94
N LYS A 85 -25.81 21.34 7.33
CA LYS A 85 -26.92 20.69 6.61
C LYS A 85 -26.99 21.13 5.15
N LYS A 86 -26.81 22.43 4.87
CA LYS A 86 -26.78 22.96 3.49
C LYS A 86 -25.62 22.40 2.67
N ARG A 87 -24.42 22.25 3.26
CA ARG A 87 -23.25 21.65 2.60
C ARG A 87 -23.45 20.15 2.31
N GLU A 88 -24.05 19.42 3.24
CA GLU A 88 -24.38 18.00 3.05
C GLU A 88 -25.44 17.80 1.96
N ALA A 89 -26.49 18.64 1.95
CA ALA A 89 -27.50 18.63 0.91
C ALA A 89 -26.91 18.94 -0.48
N TRP A 90 -26.01 19.92 -0.57
CA TRP A 90 -25.31 20.25 -1.81
C TRP A 90 -24.44 19.08 -2.32
N LYS A 91 -23.68 18.43 -1.44
CA LYS A 91 -22.90 17.23 -1.79
C LYS A 91 -23.78 16.07 -2.26
N ARG A 92 -24.91 15.81 -1.59
CA ARG A 92 -25.88 14.78 -1.99
C ARG A 92 -26.52 15.08 -3.35
N ALA A 93 -26.88 16.33 -3.61
CA ALA A 93 -27.44 16.75 -4.90
C ALA A 93 -26.42 16.58 -6.04
N GLN A 94 -25.15 16.91 -5.80
CA GLN A 94 -24.07 16.75 -6.77
C GLN A 94 -23.78 15.27 -7.06
N ALA A 95 -23.80 14.41 -6.04
CA ALA A 95 -23.67 12.95 -6.21
C ALA A 95 -24.83 12.35 -7.01
N ARG A 96 -26.08 12.78 -6.74
CA ARG A 96 -27.26 12.36 -7.51
C ARG A 96 -27.17 12.77 -8.98
N ARG A 97 -26.64 13.96 -9.29
CA ARG A 97 -26.41 14.40 -10.68
C ARG A 97 -25.40 13.49 -11.40
N ARG A 98 -24.27 13.16 -10.76
CA ARG A 98 -23.27 12.25 -11.33
C ARG A 98 -23.81 10.85 -11.59
N ILE A 99 -24.58 10.29 -10.66
CA ILE A 99 -25.22 8.98 -10.84
C ILE A 99 -26.23 9.04 -12.01
N LYS A 100 -27.02 10.10 -12.11
CA LYS A 100 -27.98 10.28 -13.22
C LYS A 100 -27.28 10.42 -14.57
N GLU A 101 -26.13 11.08 -14.62
CA GLU A 101 -25.30 11.16 -15.84
C GLU A 101 -24.69 9.80 -16.22
N GLN A 102 -24.25 9.01 -15.24
CA GLN A 102 -23.73 7.66 -15.48
C GLN A 102 -24.82 6.64 -15.86
N MET A 103 -26.05 6.82 -15.36
CA MET A 103 -27.18 5.91 -15.63
C MET A 103 -27.85 6.20 -16.98
N ARG A 104 -27.56 7.33 -17.63
CA ARG A 104 -27.92 7.54 -19.03
C ARG A 104 -27.06 6.61 -19.87
N LEU A 105 -27.64 5.49 -20.32
CA LEU A 105 -27.07 4.63 -21.36
C LEU A 105 -26.73 5.55 -22.55
N ARG A 106 -25.44 5.81 -22.74
CA ARG A 106 -24.96 6.75 -23.74
C ARG A 106 -24.91 5.99 -25.05
N THR A 107 -25.84 6.29 -25.96
CA THR A 107 -25.62 5.97 -27.38
C THR A 107 -24.28 6.59 -27.76
N PRO A 108 -23.36 5.85 -28.40
CA PRO A 108 -22.05 6.39 -28.75
C PRO A 108 -22.20 7.68 -29.57
N GLU A 109 -21.28 8.62 -29.38
CA GLU A 109 -21.31 9.90 -30.10
C GLU A 109 -21.22 9.68 -31.61
N ALA A 110 -21.84 10.59 -32.36
CA ALA A 110 -21.82 10.51 -33.82
C ALA A 110 -20.38 10.66 -34.31
N VAL A 111 -20.01 9.87 -35.32
CA VAL A 111 -18.69 9.95 -35.95
C VAL A 111 -18.50 11.35 -36.53
N GLU A 112 -17.31 11.93 -36.40
CA GLU A 112 -17.01 13.29 -36.88
C GLU A 112 -17.44 13.46 -38.36
N GLY A 113 -18.24 14.49 -38.62
CA GLY A 113 -18.81 14.77 -39.95
C GLY A 113 -20.14 14.04 -40.26
N ARG A 114 -20.74 13.33 -39.30
CA ARG A 114 -22.06 12.70 -39.44
C ARG A 114 -22.97 13.08 -38.27
N GLU A 115 -24.26 13.25 -38.55
CA GLU A 115 -25.28 13.49 -37.53
C GLU A 115 -26.16 12.24 -37.37
N HIS A 116 -26.55 11.93 -36.12
CA HIS A 116 -27.48 10.83 -35.86
C HIS A 116 -28.90 11.25 -36.23
N VAL A 117 -29.53 10.52 -37.15
CA VAL A 117 -30.94 10.71 -37.54
C VAL A 117 -31.77 9.58 -36.96
N GLN A 118 -32.94 9.91 -36.38
CA GLN A 118 -33.89 8.90 -35.95
C GLN A 118 -34.59 8.31 -37.18
N VAL A 119 -34.28 7.05 -37.47
CA VAL A 119 -34.94 6.29 -38.54
C VAL A 119 -36.18 5.62 -37.97
N GLN A 120 -37.28 5.67 -38.73
CA GLN A 120 -38.52 4.98 -38.40
C GLN A 120 -38.26 3.47 -38.44
N THR A 121 -38.12 2.87 -37.26
CA THR A 121 -37.82 1.43 -37.07
C THR A 121 -39.09 0.63 -36.78
N GLU A 122 -40.25 1.26 -36.94
CA GLU A 122 -41.54 0.60 -36.83
C GLU A 122 -41.78 -0.27 -38.06
N LEU A 123 -42.39 -1.44 -37.85
CA LEU A 123 -42.64 -2.41 -38.91
C LEU A 123 -43.74 -1.89 -39.85
N TYR A 124 -43.36 -1.31 -40.99
CA TYR A 124 -44.29 -0.88 -42.05
C TYR A 124 -44.19 -1.86 -43.22
N LEU A 125 -45.26 -2.61 -43.47
CA LEU A 125 -45.36 -3.59 -44.55
C LEU A 125 -46.36 -3.07 -45.58
N GLU A 126 -45.91 -2.87 -46.82
CA GLU A 126 -46.80 -2.65 -47.98
C GLU A 126 -47.00 -3.97 -48.71
N GLU A 127 -48.27 -4.34 -48.91
CA GLU A 127 -48.64 -5.53 -49.67
C GLU A 127 -48.58 -5.21 -51.17
N ILE A 128 -47.63 -5.81 -51.89
CA ILE A 128 -47.54 -5.67 -53.35
C ILE A 128 -48.57 -6.63 -53.96
N SER A 129 -49.68 -6.08 -54.42
CA SER A 129 -50.81 -6.84 -54.98
C SER A 129 -50.70 -7.19 -56.47
N ASP A 130 -49.60 -6.81 -57.12
CA ASP A 130 -49.41 -7.02 -58.57
C ASP A 130 -48.81 -8.41 -58.85
N ARG A 131 -49.49 -9.21 -59.67
CA ARG A 131 -49.02 -10.54 -60.07
C ARG A 131 -48.02 -10.39 -61.21
N ILE A 132 -46.79 -10.86 -60.99
CA ILE A 132 -45.74 -10.86 -62.00
C ILE A 132 -46.12 -11.83 -63.11
N ILE A 133 -45.94 -11.41 -64.37
CA ILE A 133 -46.19 -12.26 -65.55
C ILE A 133 -45.07 -13.31 -65.61
N GLU A 134 -45.42 -14.57 -65.45
CA GLU A 134 -44.51 -15.70 -65.62
C GLU A 134 -44.35 -15.97 -67.12
N VAL A 135 -43.12 -15.85 -67.64
CA VAL A 135 -42.75 -16.19 -69.02
C VAL A 135 -41.85 -17.41 -68.94
N ASP A 136 -42.32 -18.54 -69.47
CA ASP A 136 -41.52 -19.75 -69.59
C ASP A 136 -40.50 -19.58 -70.73
N THR A 137 -39.21 -19.55 -70.36
CA THR A 137 -38.09 -19.58 -71.30
C THR A 137 -37.44 -20.96 -71.27
N GLU A 138 -37.52 -21.69 -72.37
CA GLU A 138 -36.82 -22.96 -72.53
C GLU A 138 -35.36 -22.70 -72.98
N CYS A 139 -34.38 -23.10 -72.18
CA CYS A 139 -32.96 -23.04 -72.55
C CYS A 139 -32.45 -24.44 -72.92
N GLN A 140 -31.89 -24.56 -74.13
CA GLN A 140 -31.17 -25.76 -74.57
C GLN A 140 -29.97 -26.02 -73.64
N THR A 141 -29.99 -27.15 -72.94
CA THR A 141 -28.92 -27.57 -72.04
C THR A 141 -27.81 -28.25 -72.85
N ASP A 142 -26.58 -27.73 -72.76
CA ASP A 142 -25.39 -28.40 -73.27
C ASP A 142 -25.13 -29.68 -72.45
N ALA A 143 -24.50 -30.68 -73.07
CA ALA A 143 -24.16 -31.92 -72.40
C ALA A 143 -23.22 -31.63 -71.22
N PHE A 144 -23.64 -32.01 -70.01
CA PHE A 144 -22.93 -31.75 -68.76
C PHE A 144 -21.48 -32.28 -68.86
N LEU A 145 -20.51 -31.40 -69.09
CA LEU A 145 -19.11 -31.73 -68.87
C LEU A 145 -18.90 -31.82 -67.35
N ASP A 146 -18.32 -32.92 -66.88
CA ASP A 146 -18.03 -33.11 -65.46
C ASP A 146 -17.20 -31.94 -64.94
N ARG A 147 -17.84 -31.12 -64.09
CA ARG A 147 -17.18 -30.01 -63.42
C ARG A 147 -16.04 -30.59 -62.57
N PRO A 148 -14.80 -30.09 -62.72
CA PRO A 148 -13.71 -30.55 -61.85
C PRO A 148 -14.12 -30.35 -60.39
N PRO A 149 -13.71 -31.26 -59.48
CA PRO A 149 -14.11 -31.20 -58.09
C PRO A 149 -13.75 -29.83 -57.52
N THR A 150 -14.73 -29.18 -56.88
CA THR A 150 -14.53 -27.86 -56.29
C THR A 150 -13.34 -27.95 -55.31
N PRO A 151 -12.33 -27.07 -55.44
CA PRO A 151 -11.17 -27.12 -54.56
C PRO A 151 -11.62 -27.01 -53.10
N LEU A 152 -11.01 -27.82 -52.23
CA LEU A 152 -11.32 -27.83 -50.80
C LEU A 152 -11.06 -26.43 -50.22
N PHE A 153 -12.08 -25.84 -49.61
CA PHE A 153 -11.94 -24.58 -48.89
C PHE A 153 -11.14 -24.83 -47.61
N ILE A 154 -9.89 -24.36 -47.60
CA ILE A 154 -9.03 -24.34 -46.41
C ILE A 154 -9.14 -22.94 -45.80
N PRO A 155 -9.87 -22.76 -44.68
CA PRO A 155 -9.95 -21.45 -44.03
C PRO A 155 -8.55 -20.98 -43.62
N ALA A 156 -8.26 -19.70 -43.87
CA ALA A 156 -7.04 -19.09 -43.36
C ALA A 156 -7.04 -19.13 -41.83
N LYS A 157 -5.90 -19.46 -41.22
CA LYS A 157 -5.75 -19.45 -39.76
C LYS A 157 -6.09 -18.06 -39.23
N THR A 158 -7.22 -17.94 -38.52
CA THR A 158 -7.64 -16.73 -37.81
C THR A 158 -7.23 -16.82 -36.35
N GLY A 159 -5.96 -16.55 -36.07
CA GLY A 159 -5.39 -16.49 -34.73
C GLY A 159 -4.11 -15.67 -34.74
N LYS A 160 -3.81 -14.97 -33.63
CA LYS A 160 -2.48 -14.37 -33.45
C LYS A 160 -1.59 -15.43 -32.82
N ASP A 161 -0.63 -15.93 -33.59
CA ASP A 161 0.37 -16.85 -33.06
C ASP A 161 1.29 -16.09 -32.10
N VAL A 162 1.37 -16.55 -30.85
CA VAL A 162 2.27 -16.00 -29.82
C VAL A 162 3.16 -17.13 -29.36
N ALA A 163 4.47 -16.96 -29.52
CA ALA A 163 5.47 -17.85 -28.95
C ALA A 163 5.99 -17.24 -27.64
N THR A 164 6.21 -18.10 -26.65
CA THR A 164 7.02 -17.78 -25.47
C THR A 164 8.29 -18.59 -25.60
N GLN A 165 9.44 -17.92 -25.50
CA GLN A 165 10.75 -18.55 -25.58
C GLN A 165 11.45 -18.32 -24.25
N ILE A 166 12.05 -19.38 -23.72
CA ILE A 166 12.93 -19.33 -22.56
C ILE A 166 14.35 -19.34 -23.11
N GLU A 167 15.12 -18.29 -22.84
CA GLU A 167 16.52 -18.22 -23.29
C GLU A 167 17.46 -19.03 -22.39
N GLU A 168 18.61 -19.42 -22.93
CA GLU A 168 19.65 -20.10 -22.15
C GLU A 168 20.11 -19.19 -20.99
N GLY A 169 19.92 -19.65 -19.75
CA GLY A 169 20.24 -18.89 -18.53
C GLY A 169 19.10 -18.05 -17.95
N GLU A 170 17.89 -18.10 -18.53
CA GLU A 170 16.70 -17.45 -17.94
C GLU A 170 16.13 -18.27 -16.76
N LEU A 171 16.32 -19.60 -16.78
CA LEU A 171 15.91 -20.48 -15.70
C LEU A 171 16.87 -20.36 -14.52
N PHE A 172 16.31 -20.05 -13.36
CA PHE A 172 17.03 -19.96 -12.11
C PHE A 172 17.16 -21.34 -11.46
N ASP A 173 18.40 -21.80 -11.25
CA ASP A 173 18.68 -23.01 -10.48
C ASP A 173 18.92 -22.64 -9.00
N PHE A 174 17.91 -22.89 -8.17
CA PHE A 174 17.97 -22.57 -6.75
C PHE A 174 19.14 -23.25 -6.03
N ASP A 175 19.45 -24.50 -6.36
CA ASP A 175 20.46 -25.28 -5.64
C ASP A 175 21.88 -24.81 -5.97
N LEU A 176 22.11 -24.23 -7.15
CA LEU A 176 23.37 -23.61 -7.51
C LEU A 176 23.50 -22.21 -6.90
N GLU A 177 22.47 -21.38 -7.03
CA GLU A 177 22.64 -19.95 -6.74
C GLU A 177 22.54 -19.63 -5.24
N VAL A 178 21.95 -20.51 -4.45
CA VAL A 178 21.89 -20.37 -2.99
C VAL A 178 23.23 -20.70 -2.31
N LYS A 179 24.08 -21.53 -2.93
CA LYS A 179 25.37 -21.98 -2.36
C LYS A 179 26.31 -20.83 -1.96
N PRO A 180 26.64 -19.86 -2.84
CA PRO A 180 27.56 -18.78 -2.46
C PRO A 180 26.98 -17.89 -1.35
N ILE A 181 25.65 -17.73 -1.31
CA ILE A 181 24.97 -16.96 -0.26
C ILE A 181 25.13 -17.68 1.09
N LEU A 182 24.86 -18.98 1.12
CA LEU A 182 24.98 -19.79 2.33
C LEU A 182 26.43 -19.90 2.81
N GLU A 183 27.40 -20.10 1.93
CA GLU A 183 28.82 -20.14 2.29
C GLU A 183 29.27 -18.86 2.99
N VAL A 184 28.90 -17.70 2.45
CA VAL A 184 29.25 -16.41 3.05
C VAL A 184 28.52 -16.20 4.38
N LEU A 185 27.24 -16.57 4.48
CA LEU A 185 26.47 -16.41 5.72
C LEU A 185 27.02 -17.28 6.85
N ILE A 186 27.25 -18.57 6.57
CA ILE A 186 27.78 -19.53 7.53
C ILE A 186 29.21 -19.13 7.92
N GLY A 187 30.05 -18.81 6.93
CA GLY A 187 31.43 -18.39 7.16
C GLY A 187 31.52 -17.18 8.08
N LYS A 188 30.78 -16.11 7.79
CA LYS A 188 30.76 -14.90 8.62
C LYS A 188 30.21 -15.13 10.01
N THR A 189 29.17 -15.97 10.13
CA THR A 189 28.55 -16.26 11.44
C THR A 189 29.51 -17.04 12.34
N ILE A 190 30.23 -18.03 11.79
CA ILE A 190 31.22 -18.80 12.53
C ILE A 190 32.43 -17.92 12.89
N GLU A 191 32.92 -17.11 11.95
CA GLU A 191 34.05 -16.19 12.20
C GLU A 191 33.71 -15.18 13.31
N GLN A 192 32.54 -14.54 13.22
CA GLN A 192 32.09 -13.61 14.25
C GLN A 192 31.92 -14.29 15.61
N ALA A 193 31.26 -15.46 15.66
CA ALA A 193 31.10 -16.20 16.92
C ALA A 193 32.44 -16.61 17.52
N SER A 194 33.41 -17.02 16.69
CA SER A 194 34.74 -17.39 17.16
C SER A 194 35.49 -16.19 17.75
N LEU A 195 35.38 -15.00 17.14
CA LEU A 195 36.02 -13.79 17.64
C LEU A 195 35.40 -13.32 18.96
N GLU A 196 34.07 -13.37 19.08
CA GLU A 196 33.36 -12.99 20.31
C GLU A 196 33.77 -13.89 21.48
N VAL A 197 33.83 -15.22 21.27
CA VAL A 197 34.24 -16.17 22.32
C VAL A 197 35.69 -15.91 22.76
N MET A 198 36.61 -15.67 21.81
CA MET A 198 38.00 -15.36 22.14
C MET A 198 38.12 -14.07 22.96
N GLU A 199 37.40 -13.01 22.57
CA GLU A 199 37.39 -11.74 23.31
C GLU A 199 36.84 -11.93 24.74
N GLU A 200 35.76 -12.69 24.90
CA GLU A 200 35.18 -12.98 26.21
C GLU A 200 36.15 -13.73 27.13
N GLU A 201 36.86 -14.72 26.60
CA GLU A 201 37.87 -15.48 27.33
C GLU A 201 39.05 -14.59 27.76
N GLU A 202 39.56 -13.76 26.86
CA GLU A 202 40.63 -12.80 27.17
C GLU A 202 40.21 -11.81 28.26
N LEU A 203 39.00 -11.24 28.15
CA LEU A 203 38.45 -10.34 29.16
C LEU A 203 38.26 -11.03 30.51
N ALA A 204 37.84 -12.30 30.52
CA ALA A 204 37.70 -13.09 31.74
C ALA A 204 39.06 -13.31 32.42
N GLN A 205 40.09 -13.64 31.65
CA GLN A 205 41.46 -13.82 32.15
C GLN A 205 42.02 -12.52 32.74
N LEU A 206 41.89 -11.40 32.02
CA LEU A 206 42.34 -10.08 32.50
C LEU A 206 41.65 -9.70 33.81
N ARG A 207 40.33 -9.90 33.90
CA ARG A 207 39.57 -9.63 35.13
C ARG A 207 39.99 -10.53 36.28
N ALA A 208 40.25 -11.81 36.03
CA ALA A 208 40.74 -12.74 37.05
C ALA A 208 42.12 -12.30 37.58
N HIS A 209 43.03 -11.92 36.68
CA HIS A 209 44.35 -11.41 37.06
C HIS A 209 44.26 -10.11 37.87
N GLN A 210 43.40 -9.16 37.45
CA GLN A 210 43.19 -7.91 38.18
C GLN A 210 42.62 -8.15 39.59
N ARG A 211 41.67 -9.08 39.74
CA ARG A 211 41.12 -9.45 41.06
C ARG A 211 42.17 -10.06 41.96
N ALA A 212 42.93 -11.04 41.46
CA ALA A 212 44.00 -11.67 42.22
C ALA A 212 45.06 -10.64 42.68
N TYR A 213 45.46 -9.73 41.79
CA TYR A 213 46.38 -8.66 42.14
C TYR A 213 45.80 -7.70 43.19
N ALA A 214 44.52 -7.32 43.06
CA ALA A 214 43.85 -6.45 44.02
C ALA A 214 43.71 -7.12 45.39
N GLU A 215 43.43 -8.42 45.45
CA GLU A 215 43.37 -9.20 46.69
C GLU A 215 44.71 -9.19 47.43
N VAL A 216 45.81 -9.49 46.72
CA VAL A 216 47.17 -9.43 47.29
C VAL A 216 47.50 -8.03 47.79
N ARG A 217 47.27 -7.00 46.94
CA ARG A 217 47.53 -5.60 47.30
C ARG A 217 46.73 -5.15 48.53
N ASN A 218 45.47 -5.56 48.63
CA ASN A 218 44.62 -5.22 49.77
C ASN A 218 45.08 -5.92 51.05
N ALA A 219 45.53 -7.18 50.95
CA ALA A 219 46.09 -7.92 52.08
C ALA A 219 47.39 -7.27 52.58
N GLU A 220 48.30 -6.93 51.67
CA GLU A 220 49.54 -6.21 52.00
C GLU A 220 49.25 -4.85 52.65
N LEU A 221 48.31 -4.08 52.10
CA LEU A 221 47.92 -2.79 52.65
C LEU A 221 47.34 -2.92 54.07
N ALA A 222 46.50 -3.92 54.30
CA ALA A 222 45.95 -4.20 55.63
C ALA A 222 47.03 -4.61 56.63
N GLU A 223 48.04 -5.38 56.20
CA GLU A 223 49.17 -5.76 57.03
C GLU A 223 50.03 -4.54 57.41
N VAL A 224 50.34 -3.68 56.45
CA VAL A 224 51.09 -2.43 56.70
C VAL A 224 50.34 -1.53 57.69
N GLN A 225 49.03 -1.32 57.49
CA GLN A 225 48.20 -0.54 58.42
C GLN A 225 48.24 -1.11 59.83
N ARG A 226 48.15 -2.44 59.96
CA ARG A 226 48.23 -3.12 61.27
C ARG A 226 49.58 -2.87 61.95
N LEU A 227 50.69 -2.93 61.21
CA LEU A 227 52.03 -2.67 61.73
C LEU A 227 52.23 -1.19 62.12
N GLU A 228 51.74 -0.26 61.30
CA GLU A 228 51.80 1.18 61.59
C GLU A 228 51.03 1.56 62.87
N GLU A 229 49.86 0.96 63.09
CA GLU A 229 49.09 1.18 64.31
C GLU A 229 49.80 0.64 65.56
N GLN A 230 50.47 -0.51 65.46
CA GLN A 230 51.27 -1.06 66.56
C GLN A 230 52.46 -0.14 66.90
N ASP A 231 53.17 0.33 65.87
CA ASP A 231 54.27 1.28 66.02
C ASP A 231 53.80 2.61 66.63
N ARG A 232 52.63 3.10 66.24
CA ARG A 232 52.03 4.31 66.83
C ARG A 232 51.80 4.14 68.33
N ARG A 233 51.17 3.03 68.75
CA ARG A 233 50.93 2.74 70.18
C ARG A 233 52.22 2.65 70.96
N TYR A 234 53.23 1.96 70.43
CA TYR A 234 54.52 1.81 71.10
C TYR A 234 55.26 3.15 71.24
N ARG A 235 55.10 4.08 70.29
CA ARG A 235 55.64 5.44 70.40
C ARG A 235 54.90 6.30 71.41
N GLU A 236 53.58 6.11 71.57
CA GLU A 236 52.77 6.83 72.57
C GLU A 236 53.02 6.34 74.01
N GLU A 237 53.38 5.06 74.18
CA GLU A 237 53.71 4.45 75.48
C GLU A 237 55.13 4.76 75.98
N LYS A 238 56.02 5.27 75.10
CA LYS A 238 57.41 5.63 75.41
C LYS A 238 57.58 7.10 75.76
#